data_AF-A0A3C0XIY9-F1
#
_entry.id   AF-A0A3C0XIY9-F1
#
_cell.length_a   1.000
_cell.length_b   1.000
_cell.length_c   1.000
_cell.angle_alpha   90.00
_cell.angle_beta   90.00
_cell.angle_gamma   90.00
#
_symmetry.space_group_name_H-M   'P 1'
#
loop_
_entity.id
_entity.type
_entity.pdbx_description
1 polymer ?
#
loop_
_entity_poly.entity_id
_entity_poly.type
_entity_poly.pdbx_seq_one_letter_code
_entity_poly.pdbx_strand_id
1 'polypeptide(L)'
;MSSRVATVALAAIGTAVSAYLTWVHYSGSLALCLGAGGCETVQASRYSMAGPVPVAVIGLVGLATITAVSAWRLSRAPMWALTALFGLSFAATLYVAYLTYLELFVVRAICPWCASVAIMTVAVLVVTVSELRTAP
;
A
#
# COMPACT_ATOMS: atom_id res chain seq x y z
N MET A 1 7.53 -6.08 -22.10
CA MET A 1 6.04 -6.17 -22.09
C MET A 1 5.52 -6.96 -20.90
N SER A 2 6.03 -8.18 -20.63
CA SER A 2 5.57 -9.02 -19.51
C SER A 2 5.75 -8.37 -18.12
N SER A 3 6.86 -7.67 -17.88
CA SER A 3 7.14 -6.94 -16.63
C SER A 3 6.11 -5.85 -16.33
N ARG A 4 5.75 -5.03 -17.33
CA ARG A 4 4.76 -3.94 -17.16
C ARG A 4 3.36 -4.43 -16.82
N VAL A 5 2.97 -5.60 -17.36
CA VAL A 5 1.67 -6.22 -17.06
C VAL A 5 1.66 -6.75 -15.63
N ALA A 6 2.79 -7.29 -15.15
CA ALA A 6 2.90 -7.73 -13.77
C ALA A 6 2.73 -6.57 -12.79
N THR A 7 3.36 -5.41 -13.04
CA THR A 7 3.21 -4.19 -12.22
C THR A 7 1.77 -3.72 -12.18
N VAL A 8 1.09 -3.66 -13.33
CA VAL A 8 -0.33 -3.25 -13.39
C VAL A 8 -1.22 -4.24 -12.64
N ALA A 9 -1.00 -5.55 -12.78
CA ALA A 9 -1.77 -6.56 -12.07
C ALA A 9 -1.57 -6.48 -10.55
N LEU A 10 -0.32 -6.38 -10.10
CA LEU A 10 0.02 -6.23 -8.68
C LEU A 10 -0.57 -4.94 -8.08
N ALA A 11 -0.47 -3.82 -8.80
CA ALA A 11 -1.00 -2.55 -8.36
C ALA A 11 -2.55 -2.55 -8.33
N ALA A 12 -3.20 -3.16 -9.32
CA ALA A 12 -4.65 -3.32 -9.35
C ALA A 12 -5.16 -4.19 -8.18
N ILE A 13 -4.49 -5.30 -7.87
CA ILE A 13 -4.83 -6.14 -6.71
C ILE A 13 -4.63 -5.35 -5.42
N GLY A 14 -3.52 -4.63 -5.27
CA GLY A 14 -3.27 -3.77 -4.11
C GLY A 14 -4.33 -2.69 -3.92
N THR A 15 -4.78 -2.09 -5.03
CA THR A 15 -5.85 -1.08 -5.01
C THR A 15 -7.20 -1.69 -4.62
N ALA A 16 -7.53 -2.89 -5.11
CA ALA A 16 -8.74 -3.60 -4.73
C ALA A 16 -8.74 -3.95 -3.23
N VAL A 17 -7.60 -4.40 -2.70
CA VAL A 17 -7.43 -4.69 -1.26
C VAL A 17 -7.57 -3.41 -0.43
N SER A 18 -6.94 -2.31 -0.82
CA SER A 18 -7.08 -1.03 -0.12
C SER A 18 -8.49 -0.44 -0.22
N ALA A 19 -9.17 -0.61 -1.36
CA ALA A 19 -10.56 -0.20 -1.54
C ALA A 19 -11.50 -0.97 -0.61
N TYR A 20 -11.29 -2.29 -0.48
CA TYR A 20 -12.01 -3.11 0.48
C TYR A 20 -11.79 -2.64 1.93
N LEU A 21 -10.54 -2.39 2.32
CA LEU A 21 -10.18 -1.85 3.63
C LEU A 21 -10.81 -0.48 3.92
N THR A 22 -10.87 0.38 2.91
CA THR A 22 -11.47 1.71 3.03
C THR A 22 -12.99 1.60 3.19
N TRP A 23 -13.64 0.71 2.43
CA TRP A 23 -15.05 0.41 2.63
C TRP A 23 -15.29 -0.08 4.05
N VAL A 24 -14.56 -1.09 4.53
CA VAL A 24 -14.70 -1.65 5.88
C VAL A 24 -14.57 -0.57 6.96
N HIS A 25 -13.60 0.34 6.81
CA HIS A 25 -13.41 1.46 7.74
C HIS A 25 -14.61 2.42 7.74
N TYR A 26 -15.16 2.75 6.57
CA TYR A 26 -16.34 3.62 6.45
C TYR A 26 -17.65 2.96 6.84
N SER A 27 -17.79 1.63 6.70
CA SER A 27 -18.97 0.90 7.16
C SER A 27 -19.03 0.74 8.68
N GLY A 28 -18.00 1.20 9.40
CA GLY A 28 -17.90 1.05 10.86
C GLY A 28 -17.84 -0.41 11.31
N SER A 29 -17.62 -1.34 10.38
CA SER A 29 -17.47 -2.75 10.67
C SER A 29 -16.06 -2.99 11.17
N LEU A 30 -15.94 -3.75 12.27
CA LEU A 30 -14.65 -4.28 12.66
C LEU A 30 -14.07 -5.05 11.48
N ALA A 31 -12.84 -4.69 11.08
CA ALA A 31 -12.12 -5.45 10.08
C ALA A 31 -12.14 -6.92 10.49
N LEU A 32 -12.48 -7.81 9.57
CA LEU A 32 -12.43 -9.25 9.80
C LEU A 32 -11.00 -9.60 10.20
N CYS A 33 -10.71 -9.72 11.50
CA CYS A 33 -9.38 -10.01 12.03
C CYS A 33 -8.89 -11.42 11.66
N LEU A 34 -9.64 -12.17 10.84
CA LEU A 34 -9.39 -13.56 10.46
C LEU A 34 -9.03 -14.47 11.66
N GLY A 35 -9.57 -14.15 12.85
CA GLY A 35 -9.29 -14.89 14.09
C GLY A 35 -7.93 -14.61 14.75
N ALA A 36 -7.08 -13.75 14.19
CA ALA A 36 -5.76 -13.43 14.74
C ALA A 36 -5.80 -12.42 15.92
N GLY A 37 -6.93 -11.74 16.14
CA GLY A 37 -7.06 -10.65 17.11
C GLY A 37 -6.21 -9.43 16.74
N GLY A 38 -6.43 -8.30 17.40
CA GLY A 38 -5.50 -7.16 17.32
C GLY A 38 -5.77 -6.12 16.22
N CYS A 39 -6.56 -6.39 15.16
CA CYS A 39 -6.99 -5.29 14.28
C CYS A 39 -7.94 -4.32 15.01
N GLU A 40 -8.75 -4.77 15.98
CA GLU A 40 -9.52 -3.82 16.80
C GLU A 40 -8.61 -2.89 17.61
N THR A 41 -7.52 -3.42 18.16
CA THR A 41 -6.57 -2.65 18.97
C THR A 41 -5.80 -1.65 18.12
N VAL A 42 -5.41 -2.05 16.90
CA VAL A 42 -4.74 -1.18 15.93
C VAL A 42 -5.70 -0.09 15.42
N GLN A 43 -6.94 -0.44 15.06
CA GLN A 43 -7.95 0.52 14.57
C GLN A 43 -8.42 1.50 15.66
N ALA A 44 -8.52 1.06 16.92
CA ALA A 44 -8.88 1.92 18.05
C ALA A 44 -7.71 2.76 18.56
N SER A 45 -6.47 2.49 18.12
CA SER A 45 -5.30 3.23 18.56
C SER A 45 -5.25 4.64 17.95
N ARG A 46 -4.56 5.59 18.62
CA ARG A 46 -4.33 6.94 18.06
C ARG A 46 -3.59 6.93 16.71
N TYR A 47 -2.98 5.80 16.35
CA TYR A 47 -2.16 5.65 15.15
C TYR A 47 -2.96 5.19 13.93
N SER A 48 -4.23 4.80 14.09
CA SER A 48 -5.14 4.53 12.95
C SER A 48 -5.52 5.81 12.19
N MET A 49 -5.30 6.96 12.82
CA MET A 49 -5.55 8.29 12.28
C MET A 49 -4.23 9.06 12.18
N ALA A 50 -3.81 9.39 10.96
CA ALA A 50 -2.74 10.35 10.74
C ALA A 50 -3.34 11.76 10.78
N GLY A 51 -3.52 12.29 11.99
CA GLY A 51 -4.25 13.55 12.19
C GLY A 51 -5.74 13.39 11.88
N PRO A 52 -6.30 14.08 10.87
CA PRO A 52 -7.71 13.92 10.48
C PRO A 52 -7.95 12.80 9.45
N VAL A 53 -6.90 12.19 8.90
CA VAL A 53 -7.02 11.22 7.78
C VAL A 53 -6.75 9.80 8.27
N PRO A 54 -7.65 8.83 8.00
CA PRO A 54 -7.39 7.43 8.31
C PRO A 54 -6.19 6.90 7.53
N VAL A 55 -5.32 6.13 8.21
CA VAL A 55 -4.16 5.49 7.58
C VAL A 55 -4.57 4.58 6.41
N ALA A 56 -5.77 3.99 6.47
CA ALA A 56 -6.36 3.22 5.37
C ALA A 56 -6.51 4.05 4.08
N VAL A 57 -6.92 5.32 4.21
CA VAL A 57 -7.07 6.24 3.06
C VAL A 57 -5.70 6.60 2.49
N ILE A 58 -4.68 6.79 3.33
CA ILE A 58 -3.31 7.07 2.88
C ILE A 58 -2.76 5.90 2.07
N GLY A 59 -2.96 4.67 2.55
CA GLY A 59 -2.60 3.45 1.82
C GLY A 59 -3.34 3.32 0.48
N LEU A 60 -4.65 3.61 0.47
CA LEU A 60 -5.45 3.62 -0.75
C LEU A 60 -4.95 4.63 -1.77
N VAL A 61 -4.70 5.87 -1.35
CA VAL A 61 -4.20 6.93 -2.24
C VAL A 61 -2.80 6.55 -2.76
N GLY A 62 -1.93 5.99 -1.93
CA GLY A 62 -0.61 5.52 -2.34
C GLY A 62 -0.68 4.42 -3.41
N LEU A 63 -1.47 3.37 -3.20
CA LEU A 63 -1.61 2.28 -4.17
C LEU A 63 -2.40 2.69 -5.42
N ALA A 64 -3.43 3.53 -5.27
CA ALA A 64 -4.20 4.05 -6.40
C ALA A 64 -3.35 4.96 -7.29
N THR A 65 -2.50 5.82 -6.71
CA THR A 65 -1.57 6.66 -7.49
C THR A 65 -0.53 5.83 -8.22
N ILE A 66 0.05 4.82 -7.58
CA ILE A 66 0.97 3.88 -8.25
C ILE A 66 0.27 3.16 -9.40
N THR A 67 -0.97 2.70 -9.21
CA THR A 67 -1.76 2.04 -10.24
C THR A 67 -2.07 2.97 -11.40
N ALA A 68 -2.53 4.19 -11.12
CA ALA A 68 -2.83 5.19 -12.14
C ALA A 68 -1.59 5.55 -12.97
N VAL A 69 -0.45 5.77 -12.32
CA VAL A 69 0.81 6.09 -13.02
C VAL A 69 1.32 4.89 -13.82
N SER A 70 1.21 3.66 -13.29
CA SER A 70 1.59 2.44 -14.03
C SER A 70 0.70 2.20 -15.26
N ALA A 71 -0.61 2.43 -15.15
CA ALA A 71 -1.56 2.34 -16.27
C ALA A 71 -1.30 3.43 -17.31
N TRP A 72 -1.02 4.67 -16.89
CA TRP A 72 -0.61 5.75 -17.79
C TRP A 72 0.68 5.41 -18.53
N ARG A 73 1.62 4.75 -17.85
CA ARG A 73 2.90 4.31 -18.44
C ARG A 73 2.73 3.27 -19.55
N LEU A 74 1.61 2.54 -19.54
CA LEU A 74 1.25 1.59 -20.58
C LEU A 74 0.87 2.29 -21.90
N SER A 75 0.19 3.45 -21.80
CA SER A 75 -0.30 4.22 -22.96
C SER A 75 0.69 5.28 -23.46
N ARG A 76 1.44 5.92 -22.55
CA ARG A 76 2.53 6.86 -22.88
C ARG A 76 3.69 6.48 -21.99
N ALA A 77 4.89 6.33 -22.53
CA ALA A 77 6.07 5.92 -21.75
C ALA A 77 6.99 7.11 -21.42
N PRO A 78 6.56 8.14 -20.66
CA PRO A 78 7.47 9.20 -20.29
C PRO A 78 8.53 8.69 -19.31
N MET A 79 9.77 9.10 -19.54
CA MET A 79 10.92 8.69 -18.73
C MET A 79 10.80 9.18 -17.27
N TRP A 80 10.11 10.31 -17.04
CA TRP A 80 9.85 10.86 -15.70
C TRP A 80 8.84 10.06 -14.86
N ALA A 81 8.00 9.23 -15.48
CA ALA A 81 7.02 8.42 -14.72
C ALA A 81 7.70 7.30 -13.93
N LEU A 82 8.82 6.75 -14.41
CA LEU A 82 9.60 5.75 -13.69
C LEU A 82 10.18 6.30 -12.39
N THR A 83 10.82 7.47 -12.47
CA THR A 83 11.41 8.15 -11.31
C THR A 83 10.34 8.57 -10.31
N ALA A 84 9.19 9.05 -10.78
CA ALA A 84 8.04 9.36 -9.92
C ALA A 84 7.49 8.10 -9.21
N LEU A 85 7.32 6.99 -9.94
CA LEU A 85 6.88 5.71 -9.37
C LEU A 85 7.85 5.17 -8.32
N PHE A 86 9.15 5.29 -8.59
CA PHE A 86 10.19 4.90 -7.63
C PHE A 86 10.12 5.74 -6.36
N GLY A 87 10.02 7.07 -6.49
CA GLY A 87 9.88 7.97 -5.35
C GLY A 87 8.63 7.69 -4.52
N LEU A 88 7.48 7.49 -5.18
CA LEU A 88 6.21 7.15 -4.54
C LEU A 88 6.27 5.80 -3.81
N SER A 89 6.80 4.76 -4.47
CA SER A 89 6.92 3.42 -3.87
C SER A 89 7.89 3.42 -2.68
N PHE A 90 8.98 4.19 -2.78
CA PHE A 90 9.96 4.33 -1.71
C PHE A 90 9.36 5.03 -0.49
N ALA A 91 8.65 6.15 -0.71
CA ALA A 91 7.93 6.86 0.35
C ALA A 91 6.84 5.97 0.99
N ALA A 92 6.08 5.23 0.18
CA ALA A 92 5.07 4.29 0.66
C ALA A 92 5.69 3.18 1.53
N THR A 93 6.84 2.63 1.11
CA THR A 93 7.55 1.59 1.85
C THR A 93 8.08 2.10 3.19
N LEU A 94 8.64 3.32 3.22
CA LEU A 94 9.05 3.98 4.46
C LEU A 94 7.87 4.17 5.42
N TYR A 95 6.72 4.60 4.90
CA TYR A 95 5.52 4.81 5.69
C TYR A 95 4.98 3.51 6.28
N VAL A 96 4.94 2.45 5.48
CA VAL A 96 4.58 1.11 5.93
C VAL A 96 5.56 0.60 7.00
N ALA A 97 6.87 0.73 6.78
CA ALA A 97 7.87 0.30 7.75
C ALA A 97 7.71 1.03 9.10
N TYR A 98 7.38 2.32 9.06
CA TYR A 98 7.05 3.10 10.25
C TYR A 98 5.80 2.57 10.98
N LEU A 99 4.74 2.22 10.24
CA LEU A 99 3.55 1.62 10.83
C LEU A 99 3.83 0.25 11.45
N THR A 100 4.59 -0.61 10.75
CA THR A 100 4.99 -1.92 11.29
C THR A 100 5.83 -1.76 12.57
N TYR A 101 6.69 -0.75 12.65
CA TYR A 101 7.40 -0.42 13.87
C TYR A 101 6.44 -0.03 15.02
N LEU A 102 5.43 0.81 14.74
CA LEU A 102 4.42 1.17 15.73
C LEU A 102 3.59 -0.03 16.20
N GLU A 103 3.20 -0.92 15.29
CA GLU A 103 2.44 -2.14 15.60
C GLU A 103 3.21 -3.06 16.55
N LEU A 104 4.51 -3.28 16.28
CA LEU A 104 5.34 -4.19 17.07
C LEU A 104 5.78 -3.60 18.42
N PHE A 105 6.23 -2.34 18.43
CA PHE A 105 6.86 -1.74 19.61
C PHE A 105 5.91 -0.93 20.49
N VAL A 106 4.90 -0.28 19.89
CA VAL A 106 4.00 0.64 20.62
C VAL A 106 2.66 -0.01 20.92
N VAL A 107 1.95 -0.49 19.90
CA VAL A 107 0.60 -1.08 20.06
C VAL A 107 0.71 -2.52 20.57
N ARG A 108 1.80 -3.23 20.23
CA ARG A 108 2.02 -4.66 20.51
C ARG A 108 0.87 -5.54 20.01
N ALA A 109 0.25 -5.15 18.89
CA ALA A 109 -0.80 -5.87 18.22
C ALA A 109 -0.53 -5.85 16.71
N ILE A 110 -0.73 -6.99 16.05
CA ILE A 110 -0.52 -7.14 14.61
C ILE A 110 -1.88 -7.16 13.93
N CYS A 111 -2.09 -6.27 12.96
CA CYS A 111 -3.25 -6.36 12.09
C CYS A 111 -2.87 -7.09 10.78
N PRO A 112 -3.44 -8.29 10.49
CA PRO A 112 -3.12 -9.04 9.26
C PRO A 112 -3.37 -8.24 7.97
N TRP A 113 -4.33 -7.32 7.98
CA TRP A 113 -4.59 -6.44 6.84
C TRP A 113 -3.52 -5.38 6.63
N CYS A 114 -3.01 -4.79 7.71
CA CYS A 114 -1.90 -3.84 7.63
C CYS A 114 -0.62 -4.55 7.16
N ALA A 115 -0.38 -5.76 7.66
CA ALA A 115 0.72 -6.61 7.21
C ALA A 115 0.57 -7.03 5.73
N SER A 116 -0.64 -7.32 5.25
CA SER A 116 -0.85 -7.69 3.84
C SER A 116 -0.58 -6.50 2.91
N VAL A 117 -1.08 -5.31 3.25
CA VAL A 117 -0.78 -4.07 2.52
C VAL A 117 0.73 -3.80 2.55
N ALA A 118 1.38 -4.02 3.69
CA ALA A 118 2.82 -3.85 3.82
C ALA A 118 3.61 -4.71 2.83
N ILE A 119 3.30 -6.00 2.77
CA ILE A 119 3.91 -6.95 1.85
C ILE A 119 3.65 -6.54 0.40
N MET A 120 2.41 -6.12 0.07
CA MET A 120 2.08 -5.68 -1.27
C MET A 120 2.84 -4.42 -1.68
N THR A 121 2.99 -3.42 -0.80
CA THR A 121 3.76 -2.21 -1.08
C THR A 121 5.23 -2.52 -1.34
N VAL A 122 5.83 -3.40 -0.53
CA VAL A 122 7.23 -3.84 -0.72
C VAL A 122 7.37 -4.60 -2.03
N ALA A 123 6.45 -5.51 -2.35
CA ALA A 123 6.47 -6.26 -3.61
C ALA A 123 6.40 -5.31 -4.83
N VAL A 124 5.52 -4.31 -4.77
CA VAL A 124 5.41 -3.26 -5.80
C VAL A 124 6.72 -2.49 -5.94
N LEU A 125 7.36 -2.08 -4.83
CA LEU A 125 8.67 -1.42 -4.87
C LEU A 125 9.71 -2.28 -5.58
N VAL A 126 9.83 -3.56 -5.21
CA VAL A 126 10.82 -4.49 -5.79
C VAL A 126 10.65 -4.62 -7.31
N VAL A 127 9.41 -4.77 -7.79
CA VAL A 127 9.12 -4.84 -9.22
C VAL A 127 9.43 -3.50 -9.91
N THR A 128 9.13 -2.37 -9.26
CA THR A 128 9.44 -1.05 -9.82
C THR A 128 10.95 -0.82 -9.93
N VAL A 129 11.73 -1.27 -8.95
CA VAL A 129 13.19 -1.20 -8.95
C VAL A 129 13.78 -2.11 -10.04
N SER A 130 13.26 -3.32 -10.21
CA SER A 130 13.74 -4.23 -11.26
C SER A 130 13.46 -3.68 -12.65
N GLU A 131 12.30 -3.07 -12.87
CA GLU A 131 12.02 -2.34 -14.11
C GLU A 131 12.99 -1.19 -14.36
N LEU A 132 13.31 -0.40 -13.33
CA LEU A 132 14.28 0.70 -13.44
C LEU A 132 15.68 0.20 -13.81
N ARG A 133 16.12 -0.97 -13.29
CA ARG A 133 17.41 -1.58 -13.67
C ARG A 133 17.42 -2.13 -15.10
N THR A 134 16.27 -2.59 -15.60
CA THR A 134 16.14 -3.13 -16.96
C THR A 134 15.83 -2.08 -18.02
N ALA A 135 15.60 -0.82 -17.63
CA ALA A 135 15.42 0.28 -18.55
C ALA A 135 16.79 0.63 -19.19
N PRO A 136 16.94 0.54 -20.52
CA PRO A 136 18.17 0.93 -21.22
C PRO A 136 18.40 2.44 -21.18
#